data_AF-A0A1V6NRU5-F1
#
_entry.id   AF-A0A1V6NRU5-F1
#
_cell.length_a   1.000
_cell.length_b   1.000
_cell.length_c   1.000
_cell.angle_alpha   90.00
_cell.angle_beta   90.00
_cell.angle_gamma   90.00
#
_symmetry.space_group_name_H-M   'P 1'
#
loop_
_entity.id
_entity.type
_entity.pdbx_description
1 polymer ?
#
loop_
_entity_poly.entity_id
_entity_poly.type
_entity_poly.pdbx_seq_one_letter_code
_entity_poly.pdbx_strand_id
1 'polypeptide(L)'
;MGQIRDCLGLHNFPDTTYIQTLTASKPGYPGGDSEIDLLRVSLNDTNSSPLSFGDTKDDLIQILRDNNHPEVHVEIINLKLHHHPSFFYLSNTSPLVLAYERAKERIIQALDRVIPKKWHVLCPFSVGRVEGKALPAIAVIVTPRTKADWFSLRVEIMTLTSPYSEDSPIDVEFLPGSLDFLDSPGMSSLDPMKHSVVPRMGFSIGIHGQETTGTLGGWVNLTHKGVLHQGFLTNSHVTRPSPSTVYDNGFLNDLDRFGVTFDRPPSKPIRIESLAKIDRDKTVAEIVDGLETLEVQKIQMMTKIEERELMGADPRPGHQTLLRAIDDQISQLAAVRGPAEAMPTVVGDLVLASGKPLLGTRMMDWAFVRVSEPGRKFFGPNLMFDIPEYAKTGKYIKNVVPWRPDTVIEELGALQDGQFCTKIGRTTGVTSGICNGPKAICNWGTTRWNEHGDAMDLSTYRTEEFIVISKKLKDSEFQQSDFADRGDSGSFVLDELGVVNGLLFASVIHNHGFAGVVSSMADVIESIRQKLGGDVTIELPV
;
A
#
# COMPACT_ATOMS: atom_id res chain seq x y z
N MET A 1 -10.79 34.91 -15.98
CA MET A 1 -9.54 34.50 -16.66
C MET A 1 -8.65 35.66 -17.10
N GLY A 2 -9.12 36.63 -17.91
CA GLY A 2 -8.27 37.78 -18.34
C GLY A 2 -7.61 38.50 -17.16
N GLN A 3 -8.42 39.14 -16.30
CA GLN A 3 -7.98 39.82 -15.07
C GLN A 3 -7.03 39.00 -14.18
N ILE A 4 -7.16 37.66 -14.15
CA ILE A 4 -6.29 36.77 -13.38
C ILE A 4 -4.89 36.71 -14.02
N ARG A 5 -4.79 36.61 -15.36
CA ARG A 5 -3.51 36.72 -16.07
C ARG A 5 -2.92 38.12 -15.98
N ASP A 6 -3.74 39.16 -16.07
CA ASP A 6 -3.30 40.56 -15.94
C ASP A 6 -2.68 40.81 -14.55
N CYS A 7 -3.36 40.32 -13.49
CA CYS A 7 -2.85 40.34 -12.11
C CYS A 7 -1.53 39.57 -11.96
N LEU A 8 -1.46 38.33 -12.47
CA LEU A 8 -0.23 37.53 -12.44
C LEU A 8 0.93 38.25 -13.15
N GLY A 9 0.67 38.90 -14.29
CA GLY A 9 1.65 39.71 -15.01
C GLY A 9 2.14 40.93 -14.21
N LEU A 10 1.24 41.66 -13.53
CA LEU A 10 1.61 42.75 -12.62
C LEU A 10 2.50 42.28 -11.46
N HIS A 11 2.27 41.05 -10.97
CA HIS A 11 3.09 40.41 -9.95
C HIS A 11 4.35 39.69 -10.49
N ASN A 12 4.69 39.89 -11.78
CA ASN A 12 5.87 39.32 -12.47
C ASN A 12 5.89 37.78 -12.54
N PHE A 13 4.72 37.13 -12.51
CA PHE A 13 4.62 35.69 -12.77
C PHE A 13 4.81 35.43 -14.28
N PRO A 14 5.57 34.39 -14.68
CA PRO A 14 5.74 34.05 -16.09
C PRO A 14 4.41 33.71 -16.80
N ASP A 15 4.29 34.03 -18.10
CA ASP A 15 3.14 33.64 -18.93
C ASP A 15 2.87 32.13 -18.96
N THR A 16 3.93 31.34 -18.73
CA THR A 16 3.95 29.87 -18.61
C THR A 16 3.37 29.36 -17.29
N THR A 17 2.98 30.24 -16.36
CA THR A 17 2.29 29.88 -15.12
C THR A 17 0.99 29.15 -15.44
N TYR A 18 0.82 27.97 -14.85
CA TYR A 18 -0.37 27.16 -15.06
C TYR A 18 -1.46 27.57 -14.07
N ILE A 19 -2.65 27.86 -14.57
CA ILE A 19 -3.80 28.34 -13.80
C ILE A 19 -4.90 27.29 -13.93
N GLN A 20 -5.39 26.78 -12.80
CA GLN A 20 -6.41 25.73 -12.76
C GLN A 20 -7.47 26.07 -11.71
N THR A 21 -8.74 26.06 -12.12
CA THR A 21 -9.87 25.93 -11.20
C THR A 21 -10.09 24.44 -10.93
N LEU A 22 -10.13 24.03 -9.67
CA LEU A 22 -10.39 22.66 -9.27
C LEU A 22 -11.14 22.62 -7.93
N THR A 23 -12.06 21.68 -7.80
CA THR A 23 -12.67 21.37 -6.51
C THR A 23 -11.70 20.49 -5.72
N ALA A 24 -11.31 20.94 -4.53
CA ALA A 24 -10.32 20.30 -3.68
C ALA A 24 -10.95 19.77 -2.40
N SER A 25 -10.73 18.50 -2.12
CA SER A 25 -10.85 17.92 -0.78
C SER A 25 -9.46 17.47 -0.30
N LYS A 26 -9.30 17.33 1.02
CA LYS A 26 -8.15 16.70 1.66
C LYS A 26 -8.62 15.69 2.71
N PRO A 27 -9.17 14.53 2.30
CA PRO A 27 -9.75 13.55 3.21
C PRO A 27 -8.80 13.12 4.33
N GLY A 28 -9.35 12.85 5.52
CA GLY A 28 -8.57 12.60 6.73
C GLY A 28 -7.92 13.86 7.32
N TYR A 29 -7.81 14.94 6.55
CA TYR A 29 -7.67 16.34 6.98
C TYR A 29 -8.96 16.86 7.63
N PRO A 30 -9.24 16.82 8.93
CA PRO A 30 -11.15 17.62 9.47
C PRO A 30 -11.68 18.87 8.71
N GLY A 31 -12.86 18.77 8.10
CA GLY A 31 -13.35 19.82 7.18
C GLY A 31 -12.66 19.82 5.80
N GLY A 32 -11.60 19.02 5.61
CA GLY A 32 -11.06 18.65 4.30
C GLY A 32 -11.79 17.45 3.69
N ASP A 33 -12.66 16.77 4.45
CA ASP A 33 -13.67 15.86 3.86
C ASP A 33 -14.81 16.66 3.21
N SER A 34 -14.87 17.98 3.45
CA SER A 34 -15.68 18.94 2.68
C SER A 34 -14.87 19.43 1.49
N GLU A 35 -15.52 19.47 0.33
CA GLU A 35 -14.96 20.04 -0.89
C GLU A 35 -14.97 21.58 -0.82
N ILE A 36 -13.89 22.20 -1.30
CA ILE A 36 -13.76 23.65 -1.51
C ILE A 36 -13.38 23.93 -2.96
N ASP A 37 -13.93 24.98 -3.55
CA ASP A 37 -13.48 25.41 -4.88
C ASP A 37 -12.19 26.23 -4.78
N LEU A 38 -11.22 25.89 -5.62
CA LEU A 38 -9.85 26.38 -5.53
C LEU A 38 -9.34 26.89 -6.88
N LEU A 39 -8.93 28.16 -6.92
CA LEU A 39 -8.06 28.71 -7.96
C LEU A 39 -6.61 28.42 -7.59
N ARG A 40 -6.01 27.42 -8.24
CA ARG A 40 -4.60 27.05 -8.10
C ARG A 40 -3.75 27.74 -9.17
N VAL A 41 -2.70 28.42 -8.73
CA VAL A 41 -1.64 29.02 -9.55
C VAL A 41 -0.35 28.22 -9.33
N SER A 42 0.10 27.54 -10.38
CA SER A 42 1.24 26.62 -10.35
C SER A 42 2.41 27.16 -11.17
N LEU A 43 3.50 27.50 -10.47
CA LEU A 43 4.79 27.85 -11.05
C LEU A 43 5.65 26.59 -11.20
N ASN A 44 6.29 26.41 -12.35
CA ASN A 44 7.27 25.36 -12.60
C ASN A 44 8.67 25.93 -12.86
N ASP A 45 9.02 27.02 -12.18
CA ASP A 45 10.23 27.81 -12.45
C ASP A 45 11.08 28.02 -11.20
N THR A 46 12.39 28.23 -11.40
CA THR A 46 13.40 28.55 -10.39
C THR A 46 13.89 29.98 -10.57
N ASN A 47 12.98 30.91 -10.90
CA ASN A 47 13.31 32.32 -11.10
C ASN A 47 14.06 32.88 -9.89
N SER A 48 15.14 33.60 -10.16
CA SER A 48 16.06 34.13 -9.14
C SER A 48 15.47 35.28 -8.32
N SER A 49 14.38 35.89 -8.79
CA SER A 49 13.64 36.93 -8.08
C SER A 49 12.54 36.32 -7.20
N PRO A 50 12.48 36.64 -5.89
CA PRO A 50 11.38 36.20 -5.03
C PRO A 50 10.07 36.87 -5.46
N LEU A 51 9.05 36.06 -5.76
CA LEU A 51 7.70 36.51 -6.11
C LEU A 51 6.86 36.72 -4.83
N SER A 52 6.04 37.78 -4.78
CA SER A 52 5.23 38.09 -3.60
C SER A 52 3.94 37.27 -3.53
N PHE A 53 4.06 35.97 -3.24
CA PHE A 53 2.91 35.05 -3.18
C PHE A 53 1.81 35.48 -2.21
N GLY A 54 2.12 36.31 -1.20
CA GLY A 54 1.11 36.89 -0.31
C GLY A 54 0.20 37.86 -1.06
N ASP A 55 0.80 38.94 -1.56
CA ASP A 55 0.09 40.03 -2.24
C ASP A 55 -0.66 39.54 -3.48
N THR A 56 -0.02 38.70 -4.32
CA THR A 56 -0.67 38.13 -5.51
C THR A 56 -1.89 37.29 -5.15
N LYS A 57 -1.83 36.52 -4.05
CA LYS A 57 -2.94 35.70 -3.58
C LYS A 57 -4.08 36.58 -3.05
N ASP A 58 -3.79 37.70 -2.38
CA ASP A 58 -4.81 38.62 -1.88
C ASP A 58 -5.49 39.40 -3.02
N ASP A 59 -4.74 39.86 -4.02
CA ASP A 59 -5.30 40.49 -5.23
C ASP A 59 -6.17 39.51 -6.03
N LEU A 60 -5.76 38.25 -6.16
CA LEU A 60 -6.57 37.22 -6.82
C LEU A 60 -7.86 36.90 -6.04
N ILE A 61 -7.81 36.87 -4.70
CA ILE A 61 -9.01 36.74 -3.86
C ILE A 61 -9.94 37.95 -4.06
N GLN A 62 -9.40 39.16 -4.20
CA GLN A 62 -10.20 40.36 -4.45
C GLN A 62 -10.87 40.30 -5.84
N ILE A 63 -10.13 39.92 -6.88
CA ILE A 63 -10.68 39.73 -8.24
C ILE A 63 -11.79 38.67 -8.25
N LEU A 64 -11.66 37.58 -7.51
CA LEU A 64 -12.70 36.56 -7.38
C LEU A 64 -13.96 37.14 -6.70
N ARG A 65 -13.80 37.85 -5.58
CA ARG A 65 -14.92 38.52 -4.87
C ARG A 65 -15.66 39.53 -5.75
N ASP A 66 -14.92 40.37 -6.46
CA ASP A 66 -15.49 41.41 -7.34
C ASP A 66 -16.24 40.80 -8.55
N ASN A 67 -15.95 39.54 -8.91
CA ASN A 67 -16.67 38.76 -9.91
C ASN A 67 -17.78 37.84 -9.30
N ASN A 68 -18.16 38.03 -8.03
CA ASN A 68 -19.14 37.22 -7.27
C ASN A 68 -18.73 35.76 -7.01
N HIS A 69 -17.44 35.51 -6.79
CA HIS A 69 -16.91 34.21 -6.34
C HIS A 69 -16.20 34.28 -4.97
N PRO A 70 -16.85 34.78 -3.90
CA PRO A 70 -16.24 34.94 -2.58
C PRO A 70 -15.88 33.61 -1.88
N GLU A 71 -16.47 32.50 -2.29
CA GLU A 71 -16.21 31.13 -1.80
C GLU A 71 -14.95 30.48 -2.37
N VAL A 72 -14.43 30.98 -3.50
CA VAL A 72 -13.27 30.36 -4.17
C VAL A 72 -11.98 30.72 -3.44
N HIS A 73 -11.30 29.70 -2.94
CA HIS A 73 -9.98 29.83 -2.31
C HIS A 73 -8.90 30.05 -3.36
N VAL A 74 -7.78 30.68 -2.99
CA VAL A 74 -6.59 30.84 -3.85
C VAL A 74 -5.40 30.13 -3.23
N GLU A 75 -4.75 29.27 -4.02
CA GLU A 75 -3.47 28.63 -3.69
C GLU A 75 -2.42 29.01 -4.74
N ILE A 76 -1.28 29.52 -4.29
CA ILE A 76 -0.11 29.77 -5.15
C ILE A 76 1.02 28.81 -4.71
N ILE A 77 1.46 27.95 -5.62
CA ILE A 77 2.51 26.97 -5.37
C ILE A 77 3.63 27.06 -6.41
N ASN A 78 4.87 26.95 -5.95
CA ASN A 78 6.01 26.65 -6.80
C ASN A 78 6.31 25.15 -6.75
N LEU A 79 5.99 24.43 -7.82
CA LEU A 79 6.15 22.98 -7.94
C LEU A 79 7.61 22.51 -7.81
N LYS A 80 8.59 23.41 -8.00
CA LYS A 80 10.02 23.11 -7.81
C LYS A 80 10.52 23.37 -6.39
N LEU A 81 9.93 24.33 -5.67
CA LEU A 81 10.34 24.74 -4.31
C LEU A 81 9.42 24.23 -3.18
N HIS A 82 8.22 23.75 -3.50
CA HIS A 82 7.30 23.16 -2.53
C HIS A 82 7.93 21.89 -1.92
N HIS A 83 8.03 21.85 -0.60
CA HIS A 83 8.62 20.75 0.15
C HIS A 83 7.74 19.51 0.07
N HIS A 84 8.13 18.55 -0.76
CA HIS A 84 7.56 17.21 -0.82
C HIS A 84 8.62 16.23 -0.31
N PRO A 85 8.75 16.02 1.02
CA PRO A 85 9.68 15.04 1.56
C PRO A 85 9.20 13.65 1.12
N SER A 86 10.05 12.95 0.36
CA SER A 86 9.91 11.55 -0.01
C SER A 86 10.99 10.75 0.70
N PHE A 87 10.69 9.49 1.01
CA PHE A 87 11.64 8.56 1.60
C PHE A 87 12.36 7.77 0.52
N PHE A 88 13.65 7.57 0.74
CA PHE A 88 14.52 6.69 -0.01
C PHE A 88 15.39 5.88 0.96
N TYR A 89 15.94 4.78 0.46
CA TYR A 89 16.77 3.85 1.20
C TYR A 89 17.91 4.53 1.98
N LEU A 90 18.09 4.11 3.24
CA LEU A 90 19.28 4.40 4.05
C LEU A 90 19.82 3.08 4.63
N SER A 91 21.10 2.77 4.40
CA SER A 91 21.74 1.56 4.95
C SER A 91 21.88 1.64 6.48
N ASN A 92 21.87 0.49 7.14
CA ASN A 92 22.16 0.35 8.57
C ASN A 92 23.58 0.83 8.95
N THR A 93 24.50 0.88 7.97
CA THR A 93 25.87 1.36 8.13
C THR A 93 26.00 2.90 8.13
N SER A 94 24.92 3.63 7.85
CA SER A 94 24.92 5.10 7.83
C SER A 94 25.29 5.68 9.20
N PRO A 95 26.18 6.69 9.28
CA PRO A 95 26.51 7.36 10.55
C PRO A 95 25.27 7.89 11.30
N LEU A 96 24.23 8.31 10.58
CA LEU A 96 22.97 8.73 11.18
C LEU A 96 22.23 7.56 11.87
N VAL A 97 22.24 6.37 11.28
CA VAL A 97 21.60 5.18 11.87
C VAL A 97 22.35 4.74 13.13
N LEU A 98 23.69 4.72 13.07
CA LEU A 98 24.53 4.40 14.23
C LEU A 98 24.35 5.43 15.37
N ALA A 99 24.13 6.71 15.04
CA ALA A 99 23.80 7.75 16.01
C ALA A 99 22.38 7.62 16.57
N TYR A 100 21.41 7.33 15.71
CA TYR A 100 20.01 7.10 16.06
C TYR A 100 19.85 5.93 17.03
N GLU A 101 20.42 4.76 16.74
CA GLU A 101 20.28 3.58 17.61
C GLU A 101 20.83 3.82 19.03
N ARG A 102 21.90 4.61 19.16
CA ARG A 102 22.45 5.03 20.47
C ARG A 102 21.58 6.04 21.22
N ALA A 103 20.70 6.76 20.52
CA ALA A 103 19.81 7.78 21.08
C ALA A 103 18.33 7.33 21.22
N LYS A 104 17.93 6.28 20.49
CA LYS A 104 16.55 5.82 20.23
C LYS A 104 15.60 5.96 21.41
N GLU A 105 15.91 5.34 22.55
CA GLU A 105 15.05 5.39 23.75
C GLU A 105 14.82 6.80 24.29
N ARG A 106 15.83 7.68 24.21
CA ARG A 106 15.71 9.09 24.63
C ARG A 106 14.91 9.92 23.63
N ILE A 107 15.00 9.60 22.34
CA ILE A 107 14.16 10.20 21.29
C ILE A 107 12.69 9.82 21.55
N ILE A 108 12.40 8.53 21.77
CA ILE A 108 11.06 8.03 22.10
C ILE A 108 10.50 8.73 23.35
N GLN A 109 11.31 8.86 24.41
CA GLN A 109 10.92 9.60 25.63
C GLN A 109 10.61 11.09 25.35
N ALA A 110 11.35 11.77 24.47
CA ALA A 110 11.05 13.15 24.08
C ALA A 110 9.75 13.24 23.26
N LEU A 111 9.52 12.31 22.31
CA LEU A 111 8.29 12.22 21.53
C LEU A 111 7.07 11.98 22.43
N ASP A 112 7.12 11.01 23.34
CA ASP A 112 6.00 10.72 24.23
C ASP A 112 5.78 11.78 25.31
N ARG A 113 6.79 12.59 25.64
CA ARG A 113 6.64 13.76 26.53
C ARG A 113 5.93 14.93 25.85
N VAL A 114 6.21 15.17 24.56
CA VAL A 114 5.74 16.38 23.84
C VAL A 114 4.50 16.11 22.96
N ILE A 115 4.42 14.93 22.33
CA ILE A 115 3.34 14.49 21.45
C ILE A 115 2.81 13.07 21.82
N PRO A 116 2.44 12.81 23.10
CA PRO A 116 1.97 11.50 23.56
C PRO A 116 0.84 10.95 22.69
N LYS A 117 1.03 9.73 22.18
CA LYS A 117 0.06 9.01 21.31
C LYS A 117 -0.33 9.74 20.01
N LYS A 118 0.48 10.71 19.56
CA LYS A 118 0.28 11.48 18.30
C LYS A 118 1.41 11.30 17.28
N TRP A 119 2.31 10.35 17.54
CA TRP A 119 3.32 9.88 16.59
C TRP A 119 3.08 8.39 16.31
N HIS A 120 3.32 7.98 15.08
CA HIS A 120 2.99 6.65 14.55
C HIS A 120 4.25 5.86 14.17
N VAL A 121 5.25 6.53 13.60
CA VAL A 121 6.52 5.92 13.18
C VAL A 121 7.68 6.86 13.50
N LEU A 122 8.79 6.29 13.96
CA LEU A 122 10.10 6.92 14.11
C LEU A 122 11.13 6.07 13.36
N CYS A 123 11.78 6.62 12.33
CA CYS A 123 12.79 5.89 11.53
C CYS A 123 13.73 6.84 10.78
N PRO A 124 15.05 6.57 10.70
CA PRO A 124 15.94 7.23 9.76
C PRO A 124 15.73 6.79 8.31
N PHE A 125 15.69 7.76 7.39
CA PHE A 125 15.64 7.54 5.94
C PHE A 125 16.60 8.49 5.23
N SER A 126 16.83 8.27 3.94
CA SER A 126 17.31 9.35 3.07
C SER A 126 16.08 10.14 2.62
N VAL A 127 15.94 11.38 3.08
CA VAL A 127 14.75 12.22 2.87
C VAL A 127 15.05 13.34 1.88
N GLY A 128 14.17 13.52 0.90
CA GLY A 128 14.24 14.64 -0.04
C GLY A 128 13.17 14.53 -1.12
N ARG A 129 13.12 15.46 -2.07
CA ARG A 129 12.11 15.44 -3.15
C ARG A 129 12.36 14.35 -4.21
N VAL A 130 13.64 13.97 -4.39
CA VAL A 130 14.10 12.95 -5.33
C VAL A 130 15.34 12.26 -4.76
N GLU A 131 15.58 11.00 -5.13
CA GLU A 131 16.65 10.17 -4.57
C GLU A 131 18.04 10.83 -4.66
N GLY A 132 18.39 11.39 -5.83
CA GLY A 132 19.67 12.07 -6.06
C GLY A 132 19.83 13.44 -5.37
N LYS A 133 18.83 13.87 -4.59
CA LYS A 133 18.87 15.09 -3.75
C LYS A 133 18.43 14.81 -2.31
N ALA A 134 18.31 13.53 -1.92
CA ALA A 134 17.90 13.14 -0.58
C ALA A 134 19.10 13.14 0.39
N LEU A 135 18.85 13.51 1.65
CA LEU A 135 19.85 13.59 2.72
C LEU A 135 19.41 12.72 3.91
N PRO A 136 20.34 12.11 4.67
CA PRO A 136 19.99 11.36 5.86
C PRO A 136 19.24 12.24 6.89
N ALA A 137 18.02 11.85 7.25
CA ALA A 137 17.22 12.51 8.28
C ALA A 137 16.38 11.51 9.09
N ILE A 138 16.08 11.87 10.34
CA ILE A 138 15.18 11.09 11.21
C ILE A 138 13.75 11.54 10.93
N ALA A 139 12.95 10.70 10.28
CA ALA A 139 11.54 11.00 10.06
C ALA A 139 10.69 10.57 11.27
N VAL A 140 9.76 11.43 11.66
CA VAL A 140 8.73 11.17 12.66
C VAL A 140 7.37 11.37 11.99
N ILE A 141 6.66 10.27 11.74
CA ILE A 141 5.29 10.33 11.23
C ILE A 141 4.36 10.70 12.39
N VAL A 142 3.62 11.78 12.23
CA VAL A 142 2.72 12.34 13.25
C VAL A 142 1.28 12.40 12.75
N THR A 143 0.33 12.23 13.68
CA THR A 143 -1.10 12.34 13.38
C THR A 143 -1.40 13.71 12.76
N PRO A 144 -2.10 13.80 11.61
CA PRO A 144 -2.42 15.08 10.96
C PRO A 144 -3.11 16.06 11.92
N ARG A 145 -2.84 17.36 11.74
CA ARG A 145 -3.23 18.47 12.65
C ARG A 145 -2.52 18.51 14.02
N THR A 146 -1.57 17.62 14.34
CA THR A 146 -0.86 17.70 15.64
C THR A 146 -0.24 19.09 15.85
N LYS A 147 -0.39 19.62 17.06
CA LYS A 147 0.17 20.91 17.48
C LYS A 147 1.19 20.64 18.59
N ALA A 148 2.42 21.10 18.36
CA ALA A 148 3.55 21.02 19.27
C ALA A 148 4.53 22.15 18.95
N ASP A 149 5.50 22.40 19.83
CA ASP A 149 6.70 23.17 19.46
C ASP A 149 7.66 22.25 18.70
N TRP A 150 7.45 22.20 17.38
CA TRP A 150 8.26 21.40 16.46
C TRP A 150 9.73 21.84 16.42
N PHE A 151 10.02 23.12 16.67
CA PHE A 151 11.38 23.63 16.66
C PHE A 151 12.16 23.14 17.89
N SER A 152 11.60 23.30 19.09
CA SER A 152 12.24 22.82 20.32
C SER A 152 12.39 21.29 20.31
N LEU A 153 11.38 20.55 19.81
CA LEU A 153 11.47 19.09 19.69
C LEU A 153 12.50 18.63 18.65
N ARG A 154 12.63 19.32 17.50
CA ARG A 154 13.71 19.08 16.53
C ARG A 154 15.08 19.29 17.17
N VAL A 155 15.29 20.42 17.85
CA VAL A 155 16.57 20.75 18.50
C VAL A 155 16.91 19.76 19.61
N GLU A 156 15.94 19.29 20.38
CA GLU A 156 16.15 18.25 21.41
C GLU A 156 16.60 16.93 20.78
N ILE A 157 15.93 16.43 19.72
CA ILE A 157 16.29 15.17 19.06
C ILE A 157 17.67 15.27 18.39
N MET A 158 18.01 16.41 17.77
CA MET A 158 19.35 16.68 17.25
C MET A 158 20.40 16.70 18.39
N THR A 159 20.08 17.28 19.55
CA THR A 159 20.99 17.32 20.71
C THR A 159 21.20 15.93 21.33
N LEU A 160 20.18 15.06 21.32
CA LEU A 160 20.26 13.68 21.80
C LEU A 160 21.11 12.77 20.91
N THR A 161 21.24 13.10 19.62
CA THR A 161 21.93 12.28 18.60
C THR A 161 23.31 12.81 18.23
N SER A 162 23.54 14.12 18.30
CA SER A 162 24.81 14.80 18.02
C SER A 162 26.06 14.19 18.70
N PRO A 163 26.02 13.68 19.95
CA PRO A 163 27.17 13.00 20.57
C PRO A 163 27.64 11.70 19.90
N TYR A 164 26.93 11.25 18.86
CA TYR A 164 27.20 9.99 18.16
C TYR A 164 27.32 10.13 16.64
N SER A 165 26.99 11.30 16.06
CA SER A 165 27.27 11.61 14.66
C SER A 165 28.68 12.16 14.52
N GLU A 166 29.53 11.45 13.79
CA GLU A 166 30.90 11.86 13.46
C GLU A 166 30.86 12.99 12.43
N ASP A 167 30.69 14.23 12.91
CA ASP A 167 30.53 15.53 12.21
C ASP A 167 29.49 15.57 11.07
N SER A 168 28.70 14.50 10.93
CA SER A 168 27.65 14.35 9.92
C SER A 168 26.42 15.17 10.31
N PRO A 169 25.90 16.06 9.44
CA PRO A 169 24.71 16.86 9.76
C PRO A 169 23.49 15.95 9.95
N ILE A 170 22.80 16.12 11.07
CA ILE A 170 21.54 15.46 11.38
C ILE A 170 20.39 16.41 11.07
N ASP A 171 19.35 15.91 10.39
CA ASP A 171 18.05 16.56 10.36
C ASP A 171 16.94 15.66 10.95
N VAL A 172 15.82 16.27 11.33
CA VAL A 172 14.64 15.63 11.93
C VAL A 172 13.39 16.22 11.31
N GLU A 173 12.60 15.38 10.63
CA GLU A 173 11.43 15.77 9.85
C GLU A 173 10.13 15.28 10.51
N PHE A 174 9.18 16.18 10.75
CA PHE A 174 7.88 15.86 11.36
C PHE A 174 6.78 15.88 10.30
N LEU A 175 6.33 14.69 9.89
CA LEU A 175 5.55 14.52 8.66
C LEU A 175 4.14 14.01 8.95
N PRO A 176 3.08 14.66 8.40
CA PRO A 176 1.70 14.24 8.64
C PRO A 176 1.40 12.92 7.92
N GLY A 177 0.96 11.90 8.66
CA GLY A 177 0.68 10.58 8.12
C GLY A 177 0.05 9.60 9.11
N SER A 178 -0.13 8.35 8.69
CA SER A 178 -0.68 7.25 9.49
C SER A 178 0.16 5.97 9.38
N LEU A 179 -0.16 5.01 10.23
CA LEU A 179 0.38 3.64 10.23
C LEU A 179 -0.84 2.71 10.30
N ASP A 180 -1.29 2.24 9.13
CA ASP A 180 -2.57 1.56 8.97
C ASP A 180 -2.37 0.12 8.46
N PHE A 181 -3.24 -0.80 8.90
CA PHE A 181 -3.44 -2.08 8.22
C PHE A 181 -4.05 -1.84 6.84
N LEU A 182 -3.80 -2.73 5.88
CA LEU A 182 -4.23 -2.55 4.49
C LEU A 182 -5.70 -3.02 4.30
N ASP A 183 -6.61 -2.52 5.14
CA ASP A 183 -8.04 -2.78 5.04
C ASP A 183 -8.65 -2.02 3.84
N SER A 184 -9.17 -2.77 2.86
CA SER A 184 -9.64 -2.21 1.57
C SER A 184 -11.16 -2.19 1.42
N PRO A 185 -11.75 -1.18 0.75
CA PRO A 185 -13.02 -1.38 0.05
C PRO A 185 -12.85 -2.45 -1.04
N GLY A 186 -13.95 -3.02 -1.53
CA GLY A 186 -13.89 -3.90 -2.69
C GLY A 186 -13.39 -3.17 -3.95
N MET A 187 -12.84 -3.94 -4.90
CA MET A 187 -12.43 -3.49 -6.23
C MET A 187 -12.64 -4.61 -7.24
N SER A 188 -12.69 -4.27 -8.52
CA SER A 188 -12.76 -5.27 -9.57
C SER A 188 -11.47 -6.08 -9.68
N SER A 189 -11.62 -7.37 -9.98
CA SER A 189 -10.54 -8.30 -10.31
C SER A 189 -10.59 -8.72 -11.79
N LEU A 190 -11.31 -7.97 -12.62
CA LEU A 190 -11.51 -8.25 -14.05
C LEU A 190 -10.17 -8.47 -14.79
N ASP A 191 -9.16 -7.64 -14.52
CA ASP A 191 -7.86 -7.74 -15.19
C ASP A 191 -7.08 -9.02 -14.79
N PRO A 192 -6.86 -9.34 -13.49
CA PRO A 192 -6.39 -10.67 -13.07
C PRO A 192 -7.16 -11.86 -13.68
N MET A 193 -8.50 -11.75 -13.79
CA MET A 193 -9.36 -12.82 -14.31
C MET A 193 -9.23 -13.08 -15.81
N LYS A 194 -8.80 -12.10 -16.62
CA LYS A 194 -8.46 -12.32 -18.05
C LYS A 194 -7.32 -13.34 -18.21
N HIS A 195 -6.43 -13.44 -17.21
CA HIS A 195 -5.25 -14.29 -17.25
C HIS A 195 -5.44 -15.63 -16.52
N SER A 196 -6.20 -15.67 -15.43
CA SER A 196 -6.52 -16.90 -14.72
C SER A 196 -7.74 -16.77 -13.83
N VAL A 197 -8.56 -17.82 -13.79
CA VAL A 197 -9.67 -17.99 -12.83
C VAL A 197 -9.30 -18.89 -11.64
N VAL A 198 -8.04 -19.36 -11.59
CA VAL A 198 -7.47 -20.16 -10.49
C VAL A 198 -6.80 -19.24 -9.47
N PRO A 199 -7.17 -19.30 -8.17
CA PRO A 199 -6.49 -18.58 -7.10
C PRO A 199 -4.99 -18.85 -7.07
N ARG A 200 -4.20 -17.79 -6.96
CA ARG A 200 -2.73 -17.78 -6.92
C ARG A 200 -2.23 -16.60 -6.09
N MET A 201 -0.92 -16.45 -5.94
CA MET A 201 -0.32 -15.29 -5.28
C MET A 201 -0.91 -13.97 -5.84
N GLY A 202 -1.25 -13.03 -4.96
CA GLY A 202 -1.82 -11.74 -5.33
C GLY A 202 -3.34 -11.73 -5.56
N PHE A 203 -4.03 -12.88 -5.53
CA PHE A 203 -5.49 -12.90 -5.73
C PHE A 203 -6.25 -12.44 -4.48
N SER A 204 -7.43 -11.85 -4.69
CA SER A 204 -8.35 -11.51 -3.62
C SER A 204 -8.83 -12.76 -2.87
N ILE A 205 -8.83 -12.67 -1.55
CA ILE A 205 -9.46 -13.61 -0.63
C ILE A 205 -10.29 -12.86 0.41
N GLY A 206 -11.35 -13.50 0.90
CA GLY A 206 -12.21 -12.95 1.96
C GLY A 206 -12.85 -14.04 2.81
N ILE A 207 -13.44 -13.65 3.94
CA ILE A 207 -14.18 -14.57 4.81
C ILE A 207 -15.56 -14.83 4.21
N HIS A 208 -15.93 -16.10 4.08
CA HIS A 208 -17.15 -16.55 3.40
C HIS A 208 -18.40 -15.85 3.93
N GLY A 209 -19.08 -15.11 3.05
CA GLY A 209 -20.30 -14.37 3.38
C GLY A 209 -20.08 -13.08 4.17
N GLN A 210 -18.86 -12.53 4.21
CA GLN A 210 -18.55 -11.21 4.77
C GLN A 210 -17.88 -10.30 3.74
N GLU A 211 -18.11 -8.99 3.87
CA GLU A 211 -17.47 -7.95 3.05
C GLU A 211 -16.03 -7.66 3.52
N THR A 212 -15.20 -8.71 3.63
CA THR A 212 -13.80 -8.66 4.08
C THR A 212 -12.87 -9.01 2.91
N THR A 213 -11.71 -8.37 2.81
CA THR A 213 -10.77 -8.61 1.69
C THR A 213 -9.31 -8.58 2.14
N GLY A 214 -8.47 -9.31 1.42
CA GLY A 214 -7.01 -9.22 1.47
C GLY A 214 -6.39 -10.05 0.35
N THR A 215 -5.08 -10.28 0.44
CA THR A 215 -4.29 -10.99 -0.57
C THR A 215 -3.96 -12.43 -0.15
N LEU A 216 -4.10 -13.37 -1.07
CA LEU A 216 -3.49 -14.70 -1.00
C LEU A 216 -1.98 -14.54 -1.20
N GLY A 217 -1.17 -14.76 -0.16
CA GLY A 217 0.28 -14.59 -0.20
C GLY A 217 0.94 -15.62 -1.10
N GLY A 218 0.83 -16.88 -0.72
CA GLY A 218 1.23 -18.03 -1.52
C GLY A 218 0.93 -19.35 -0.83
N TRP A 219 0.93 -20.43 -1.60
CA TRP A 219 0.71 -21.80 -1.14
C TRP A 219 1.90 -22.30 -0.32
N VAL A 220 1.66 -23.03 0.75
CA VAL A 220 2.72 -23.66 1.58
C VAL A 220 2.32 -25.07 2.02
N ASN A 221 3.32 -25.92 2.17
CA ASN A 221 3.28 -27.17 2.94
C ASN A 221 3.70 -26.85 4.38
N LEU A 222 2.83 -27.07 5.35
CA LEU A 222 3.17 -26.99 6.78
C LEU A 222 3.15 -28.39 7.37
N THR A 223 4.28 -28.87 7.88
CA THR A 223 4.37 -30.15 8.58
C THR A 223 4.51 -29.90 10.07
N HIS A 224 3.67 -30.53 10.90
CA HIS A 224 3.69 -30.40 12.35
C HIS A 224 3.46 -31.76 13.01
N LYS A 225 4.35 -32.16 13.94
CA LYS A 225 4.31 -33.48 14.61
C LYS A 225 4.19 -34.66 13.60
N GLY A 226 4.83 -34.52 12.44
CA GLY A 226 4.82 -35.50 11.33
C GLY A 226 3.56 -35.50 10.45
N VAL A 227 2.59 -34.61 10.69
CA VAL A 227 1.38 -34.49 9.85
C VAL A 227 1.55 -33.33 8.88
N LEU A 228 1.41 -33.61 7.58
CA LEU A 228 1.43 -32.60 6.51
C LEU A 228 0.07 -31.91 6.38
N HIS A 229 0.11 -30.58 6.28
CA HIS A 229 -1.03 -29.72 6.01
C HIS A 229 -0.74 -28.84 4.79
N GLN A 230 -1.54 -29.00 3.73
CA GLN A 230 -1.50 -28.15 2.54
C GLN A 230 -2.39 -26.93 2.76
N GLY A 231 -1.90 -25.73 2.46
CA GLY A 231 -2.63 -24.48 2.68
C GLY A 231 -1.98 -23.29 1.98
N PHE A 232 -2.37 -22.09 2.38
CA PHE A 232 -1.70 -20.84 2.00
C PHE A 232 -1.52 -19.92 3.21
N LEU A 233 -0.58 -18.98 3.08
CA LEU A 233 -0.36 -17.92 4.05
C LEU A 233 -1.01 -16.59 3.62
N THR A 234 -1.48 -15.85 4.61
CA THR A 234 -1.96 -14.45 4.54
C THR A 234 -1.85 -13.83 5.94
N ASN A 235 -2.44 -12.66 6.22
CA ASN A 235 -2.42 -12.07 7.57
C ASN A 235 -3.55 -12.59 8.49
N SER A 236 -3.35 -12.45 9.81
CA SER A 236 -4.39 -12.74 10.79
C SER A 236 -5.56 -11.77 10.70
N HIS A 237 -5.34 -10.47 10.40
CA HIS A 237 -6.45 -9.52 10.26
C HIS A 237 -7.33 -9.81 9.03
N VAL A 238 -6.75 -10.22 7.89
CA VAL A 238 -7.48 -10.63 6.67
C VAL A 238 -8.43 -11.80 6.92
N THR A 239 -8.10 -12.68 7.88
CA THR A 239 -8.91 -13.84 8.25
C THR A 239 -9.73 -13.65 9.53
N ARG A 240 -9.72 -12.43 10.11
CA ARG A 240 -10.45 -12.09 11.35
C ARG A 240 -11.88 -11.63 11.01
N PRO A 241 -12.93 -12.30 11.51
CA PRO A 241 -14.30 -11.92 11.18
C PRO A 241 -14.70 -10.53 11.69
N SER A 242 -15.60 -9.89 10.95
CA SER A 242 -16.33 -8.71 11.40
C SER A 242 -17.36 -9.05 12.50
N PRO A 243 -17.58 -8.14 13.47
CA PRO A 243 -18.60 -8.31 14.51
C PRO A 243 -19.98 -8.58 13.92
N SER A 244 -20.66 -9.61 14.42
CA SER A 244 -21.95 -10.06 13.90
C SER A 244 -22.70 -10.94 14.91
N THR A 245 -23.93 -11.35 14.60
CA THR A 245 -24.68 -12.35 15.40
C THR A 245 -23.99 -13.71 15.41
N VAL A 246 -23.18 -14.02 14.39
CA VAL A 246 -22.35 -15.23 14.34
C VAL A 246 -21.06 -15.02 15.13
N TYR A 247 -20.35 -13.92 14.92
CA TYR A 247 -19.06 -13.63 15.56
C TYR A 247 -19.19 -12.50 16.58
N ASP A 248 -19.47 -12.89 17.82
CA ASP A 248 -19.61 -12.01 18.97
C ASP A 248 -18.27 -11.46 19.49
N ASN A 249 -18.34 -10.43 20.33
CA ASN A 249 -17.15 -9.80 20.92
C ASN A 249 -16.32 -10.74 21.81
N GLY A 250 -16.92 -11.79 22.40
CA GLY A 250 -16.19 -12.79 23.18
C GLY A 250 -15.29 -13.62 22.27
N PHE A 251 -15.87 -14.18 21.20
CA PHE A 251 -15.14 -14.89 20.15
C PHE A 251 -14.03 -14.03 19.53
N LEU A 252 -14.33 -12.78 19.18
CA LEU A 252 -13.35 -11.89 18.54
C LEU A 252 -12.23 -11.44 19.46
N ASN A 253 -12.50 -11.24 20.76
CA ASN A 253 -11.46 -10.98 21.75
C ASN A 253 -10.59 -12.21 22.00
N ASP A 254 -11.17 -13.42 22.01
CA ASP A 254 -10.42 -14.67 22.17
C ASP A 254 -9.49 -14.94 20.98
N LEU A 255 -9.98 -14.70 19.76
CA LEU A 255 -9.22 -14.75 18.51
C LEU A 255 -8.12 -13.68 18.45
N ASP A 256 -8.38 -12.45 18.87
CA ASP A 256 -7.35 -11.40 18.97
C ASP A 256 -6.28 -11.75 20.01
N ARG A 257 -6.68 -12.36 21.13
CA ARG A 257 -5.81 -12.67 22.29
C ARG A 257 -4.94 -13.91 22.09
N PHE A 258 -5.49 -14.96 21.50
CA PHE A 258 -4.85 -16.27 21.40
C PHE A 258 -4.73 -16.79 19.97
N GLY A 259 -5.29 -16.12 18.95
CA GLY A 259 -5.34 -16.60 17.57
C GLY A 259 -6.00 -17.97 17.43
N VAL A 260 -5.43 -18.85 16.61
CA VAL A 260 -5.91 -20.23 16.39
C VAL A 260 -4.73 -21.20 16.39
N THR A 261 -4.91 -22.40 16.96
CA THR A 261 -3.96 -23.53 16.84
C THR A 261 -4.72 -24.83 16.52
N PHE A 262 -4.02 -25.91 16.16
CA PHE A 262 -4.68 -27.22 15.96
C PHE A 262 -5.30 -27.78 17.24
N ASP A 263 -4.64 -27.57 18.39
CA ASP A 263 -5.11 -28.00 19.71
C ASP A 263 -6.18 -27.06 20.30
N ARG A 264 -6.29 -25.83 19.76
CA ARG A 264 -7.32 -24.83 20.05
C ARG A 264 -7.95 -24.30 18.74
N PRO A 265 -8.77 -25.11 18.06
CA PRO A 265 -9.49 -24.69 16.86
C PRO A 265 -10.53 -23.61 17.20
N PRO A 266 -10.98 -22.79 16.23
CA PRO A 266 -11.94 -21.75 16.50
C PRO A 266 -13.31 -22.39 16.78
N SER A 267 -14.02 -21.93 17.81
CA SER A 267 -15.33 -22.49 18.20
C SER A 267 -16.43 -22.29 17.15
N LYS A 268 -16.15 -21.52 16.10
CA LYS A 268 -16.98 -21.24 14.93
C LYS A 268 -16.08 -21.30 13.69
N PRO A 269 -16.39 -22.10 12.66
CA PRO A 269 -15.47 -22.31 11.54
C PRO A 269 -15.38 -21.08 10.64
N ILE A 270 -14.18 -20.54 10.47
CA ILE A 270 -13.89 -19.43 9.56
C ILE A 270 -13.46 -20.01 8.22
N ARG A 271 -14.31 -19.87 7.21
CA ARG A 271 -14.03 -20.28 5.81
C ARG A 271 -13.52 -19.11 5.00
N ILE A 272 -12.54 -19.35 4.15
CA ILE A 272 -11.96 -18.35 3.26
C ILE A 272 -12.29 -18.71 1.81
N GLU A 273 -12.73 -17.71 1.05
CA GLU A 273 -13.15 -17.81 -0.34
C GLU A 273 -12.34 -16.90 -1.27
N SER A 274 -12.27 -17.26 -2.55
CA SER A 274 -11.62 -16.47 -3.60
C SER A 274 -12.48 -16.45 -4.87
N LEU A 275 -12.67 -15.31 -5.54
CA LEU A 275 -12.39 -13.96 -5.03
C LEU A 275 -13.20 -13.68 -3.75
N ALA A 276 -12.84 -12.64 -2.97
CA ALA A 276 -13.73 -12.19 -1.90
C ALA A 276 -15.07 -11.72 -2.48
N LYS A 277 -16.17 -11.93 -1.75
CA LYS A 277 -17.53 -11.58 -2.19
C LYS A 277 -17.64 -10.14 -2.74
N ILE A 278 -17.15 -9.14 -2.01
CA ILE A 278 -17.26 -7.72 -2.41
C ILE A 278 -16.51 -7.40 -3.70
N ASP A 279 -15.42 -8.14 -4.00
CA ASP A 279 -14.65 -7.98 -5.23
C ASP A 279 -15.30 -8.71 -6.40
N ARG A 280 -15.86 -9.90 -6.16
CA ARG A 280 -16.72 -10.61 -7.11
C ARG A 280 -17.91 -9.74 -7.51
N ASP A 281 -18.60 -9.16 -6.53
CA ASP A 281 -19.75 -8.29 -6.74
C ASP A 281 -19.39 -7.06 -7.59
N LYS A 282 -18.24 -6.41 -7.35
CA LYS A 282 -17.74 -5.31 -8.20
C LYS A 282 -17.24 -5.76 -9.58
N THR A 283 -16.61 -6.93 -9.68
CA THR A 283 -16.13 -7.48 -10.96
C THR A 283 -17.31 -7.79 -11.89
N VAL A 284 -18.37 -8.42 -11.36
CA VAL A 284 -19.61 -8.67 -12.13
C VAL A 284 -20.30 -7.36 -12.51
N ALA A 285 -20.30 -6.35 -11.63
CA ALA A 285 -20.86 -5.03 -11.95
C ALA A 285 -20.11 -4.34 -13.10
N GLU A 286 -18.77 -4.30 -13.09
CA GLU A 286 -17.97 -3.73 -14.19
C GLU A 286 -18.16 -4.51 -15.50
N ILE A 287 -18.24 -5.85 -15.45
CA ILE A 287 -18.50 -6.68 -16.63
C ILE A 287 -19.87 -6.35 -17.24
N VAL A 288 -20.90 -6.12 -16.42
CA VAL A 288 -22.25 -5.75 -16.91
C VAL A 288 -22.26 -4.34 -17.50
N ASP A 289 -21.75 -3.34 -16.78
CA ASP A 289 -21.66 -1.94 -17.23
C ASP A 289 -20.83 -1.80 -18.52
N GLY A 290 -19.70 -2.53 -18.60
CA GLY A 290 -18.86 -2.59 -19.79
C GLY A 290 -19.55 -3.24 -21.00
N LEU A 291 -20.30 -4.33 -20.79
CA LEU A 291 -21.09 -4.98 -21.85
C LEU A 291 -22.22 -4.08 -22.35
N GLU A 292 -22.99 -3.45 -21.45
CA GLU A 292 -24.06 -2.52 -21.81
C GLU A 292 -23.51 -1.30 -22.56
N THR A 293 -22.40 -0.73 -22.08
CA THR A 293 -21.69 0.38 -22.74
C THR A 293 -21.20 0.00 -24.15
N LEU A 294 -20.63 -1.19 -24.32
CA LEU A 294 -20.11 -1.64 -25.62
C LEU A 294 -21.23 -1.97 -26.62
N GLU A 295 -22.34 -2.58 -26.21
CA GLU A 295 -23.48 -2.81 -27.11
C GLU A 295 -24.13 -1.48 -27.54
N VAL A 296 -24.20 -0.46 -26.67
CA VAL A 296 -24.62 0.90 -27.07
C VAL A 296 -23.65 1.50 -28.11
N GLN A 297 -22.33 1.36 -27.93
CA GLN A 297 -21.34 1.83 -28.91
C GLN A 297 -21.43 1.06 -30.25
N LYS A 298 -21.68 -0.24 -30.20
CA LYS A 298 -21.88 -1.13 -31.35
C LYS A 298 -23.07 -0.71 -32.19
N ILE A 299 -24.24 -0.52 -31.56
CA ILE A 299 -25.45 -0.01 -32.23
C ILE A 299 -25.16 1.34 -32.89
N GLN A 300 -24.54 2.29 -32.17
CA GLN A 300 -24.16 3.59 -32.74
C GLN A 300 -23.17 3.48 -33.91
N MET A 301 -22.30 2.46 -33.94
CA MET A 301 -21.35 2.24 -35.03
C MET A 301 -22.03 1.60 -36.25
N MET A 302 -22.96 0.66 -36.03
CA MET A 302 -23.77 0.05 -37.07
C MET A 302 -24.65 1.10 -37.77
N THR A 303 -25.35 1.96 -37.02
CA THR A 303 -26.14 3.06 -37.62
C THR A 303 -25.25 4.00 -38.46
N LYS A 304 -24.04 4.33 -38.00
CA LYS A 304 -23.04 5.14 -38.77
C LYS A 304 -22.43 4.43 -39.99
N ILE A 305 -22.71 3.15 -40.17
CA ILE A 305 -22.37 2.36 -41.37
C ILE A 305 -23.60 2.35 -42.29
N GLU A 306 -24.76 1.96 -41.77
CA GLU A 306 -26.05 1.93 -42.48
C GLU A 306 -26.41 3.29 -43.10
N GLU A 307 -26.27 4.40 -42.35
CA GLU A 307 -26.48 5.76 -42.85
C GLU A 307 -25.64 6.08 -44.10
N ARG A 308 -24.41 5.54 -44.19
CA ARG A 308 -23.52 5.77 -45.34
C ARG A 308 -23.94 4.92 -46.53
N GLU A 309 -24.27 3.66 -46.29
CA GLU A 309 -24.75 2.73 -47.31
C GLU A 309 -26.08 3.22 -47.92
N LEU A 310 -26.98 3.78 -47.09
CA LEU A 310 -28.22 4.46 -47.52
C LEU A 310 -27.95 5.73 -48.35
N MET A 311 -26.84 6.42 -48.11
CA MET A 311 -26.36 7.54 -48.95
C MET A 311 -25.61 7.06 -50.22
N GLY A 312 -25.52 5.76 -50.46
CA GLY A 312 -24.80 5.19 -51.61
C GLY A 312 -23.27 5.36 -51.53
N ALA A 313 -22.72 5.49 -50.32
CA ALA A 313 -21.30 5.73 -50.08
C ALA A 313 -20.69 4.65 -49.18
N ASP A 314 -19.54 4.11 -49.57
CA ASP A 314 -18.91 2.98 -48.87
C ASP A 314 -18.71 3.25 -47.36
N PRO A 315 -18.85 2.21 -46.51
CA PRO A 315 -18.43 2.28 -45.11
C PRO A 315 -16.96 2.70 -44.99
N ARG A 316 -16.66 3.58 -44.03
CA ARG A 316 -15.27 3.94 -43.75
C ARG A 316 -14.55 2.72 -43.17
N PRO A 317 -13.36 2.32 -43.66
CA PRO A 317 -12.62 1.18 -43.10
C PRO A 317 -12.42 1.28 -41.59
N GLY A 318 -12.14 2.49 -41.07
CA GLY A 318 -12.03 2.73 -39.62
C GLY A 318 -13.30 2.47 -38.81
N HIS A 319 -14.50 2.62 -39.39
CA HIS A 319 -15.76 2.21 -38.72
C HIS A 319 -15.84 0.68 -38.61
N GLN A 320 -15.45 -0.04 -39.67
CA GLN A 320 -15.43 -1.52 -39.66
C GLN A 320 -14.35 -2.07 -38.72
N THR A 321 -13.17 -1.43 -38.65
CA THR A 321 -12.12 -1.78 -37.69
C THR A 321 -12.58 -1.55 -36.24
N LEU A 322 -13.24 -0.42 -35.97
CA LEU A 322 -13.75 -0.11 -34.63
C LEU A 322 -14.91 -1.02 -34.22
N LEU A 323 -15.82 -1.36 -35.15
CA LEU A 323 -16.90 -2.32 -34.90
C LEU A 323 -16.33 -3.69 -34.49
N ARG A 324 -15.34 -4.22 -35.22
CA ARG A 324 -14.65 -5.47 -34.85
C ARG A 324 -13.98 -5.38 -33.47
N ALA A 325 -13.30 -4.28 -33.18
CA ALA A 325 -12.68 -4.08 -31.86
C ALA A 325 -13.70 -4.03 -30.71
N ILE A 326 -14.93 -3.55 -30.97
CA ILE A 326 -16.04 -3.59 -30.02
C ILE A 326 -16.57 -5.04 -29.86
N ASP A 327 -16.79 -5.77 -30.96
CA ASP A 327 -17.19 -7.19 -30.91
C ASP A 327 -16.15 -8.08 -30.20
N ASP A 328 -14.86 -7.84 -30.43
CA ASP A 328 -13.75 -8.51 -29.75
C ASP A 328 -13.77 -8.25 -28.23
N GLN A 329 -14.03 -7.01 -27.80
CA GLN A 329 -14.14 -6.64 -26.39
C GLN A 329 -15.39 -7.21 -25.71
N ILE A 330 -16.54 -7.20 -26.40
CA ILE A 330 -17.78 -7.85 -25.92
C ILE A 330 -17.53 -9.35 -25.72
N SER A 331 -16.86 -9.99 -26.68
CA SER A 331 -16.51 -11.41 -26.60
C SER A 331 -15.57 -11.73 -25.43
N GLN A 332 -14.59 -10.86 -25.15
CA GLN A 332 -13.69 -10.99 -24.00
C GLN A 332 -14.42 -10.83 -22.65
N LEU A 333 -15.26 -9.81 -22.50
CA LEU A 333 -16.04 -9.60 -21.26
C LEU A 333 -17.04 -10.74 -21.03
N ALA A 334 -17.73 -11.20 -22.07
CA ALA A 334 -18.67 -12.31 -22.00
C ALA A 334 -17.98 -13.63 -21.58
N ALA A 335 -16.74 -13.87 -22.03
CA ALA A 335 -15.97 -15.04 -21.64
C ALA A 335 -15.55 -15.04 -20.15
N VAL A 336 -15.27 -13.86 -19.58
CA VAL A 336 -14.92 -13.72 -18.14
C VAL A 336 -16.16 -13.68 -17.24
N ARG A 337 -17.33 -13.26 -17.77
CA ARG A 337 -18.59 -13.15 -17.02
C ARG A 337 -18.98 -14.44 -16.29
N GLY A 338 -19.07 -15.57 -17.02
CA GLY A 338 -19.49 -16.85 -16.44
C GLY A 338 -18.62 -17.30 -15.26
N PRO A 339 -17.28 -17.31 -15.39
CA PRO A 339 -16.38 -17.53 -14.26
C PRO A 339 -16.55 -16.55 -13.09
N ALA A 340 -16.81 -15.25 -13.34
CA ALA A 340 -17.02 -14.26 -12.29
C ALA A 340 -18.36 -14.48 -11.55
N GLU A 341 -19.44 -14.83 -12.25
CA GLU A 341 -20.73 -15.19 -11.65
C GLU A 341 -20.66 -16.52 -10.87
N ALA A 342 -19.77 -17.45 -11.25
CA ALA A 342 -19.51 -18.70 -10.55
C ALA A 342 -18.61 -18.57 -9.30
N MET A 343 -18.00 -17.40 -9.08
CA MET A 343 -17.32 -17.04 -7.83
C MET A 343 -18.32 -16.42 -6.84
N PRO A 344 -18.04 -16.35 -5.53
CA PRO A 344 -16.82 -16.80 -4.85
C PRO A 344 -16.76 -18.33 -4.68
N THR A 345 -15.55 -18.90 -4.72
CA THR A 345 -15.32 -20.32 -4.41
C THR A 345 -14.59 -20.46 -3.07
N VAL A 346 -15.10 -21.31 -2.18
CA VAL A 346 -14.40 -21.65 -0.92
C VAL A 346 -13.07 -22.34 -1.24
N VAL A 347 -11.97 -21.76 -0.76
CA VAL A 347 -10.61 -22.28 -0.95
C VAL A 347 -10.22 -23.14 0.26
N GLY A 348 -10.48 -22.67 1.48
CA GLY A 348 -10.00 -23.34 2.68
C GLY A 348 -10.67 -22.92 3.98
N ASP A 349 -10.28 -23.58 5.06
CA ASP A 349 -10.67 -23.27 6.44
C ASP A 349 -9.46 -22.66 7.17
N LEU A 350 -9.67 -21.62 7.97
CA LEU A 350 -8.65 -21.09 8.88
C LEU A 350 -8.35 -22.13 9.96
N VAL A 351 -7.10 -22.57 10.07
CA VAL A 351 -6.70 -23.57 11.08
C VAL A 351 -5.56 -23.10 12.00
N LEU A 352 -4.77 -22.10 11.60
CA LEU A 352 -3.80 -21.41 12.46
C LEU A 352 -3.85 -19.91 12.20
N ALA A 353 -3.68 -19.10 13.25
CA ALA A 353 -3.56 -17.65 13.14
C ALA A 353 -2.74 -17.08 14.29
N SER A 354 -1.98 -16.01 14.06
CA SER A 354 -1.25 -15.32 15.12
C SER A 354 -2.19 -14.66 16.12
N GLY A 355 -3.27 -13.99 15.67
CA GLY A 355 -4.08 -13.08 16.49
C GLY A 355 -3.46 -11.69 16.49
N LYS A 356 -3.26 -11.09 17.66
CA LYS A 356 -2.50 -9.83 17.84
C LYS A 356 -1.29 -9.95 18.81
N PRO A 357 -0.44 -11.01 18.70
CA PRO A 357 0.69 -11.21 19.60
C PRO A 357 1.92 -10.37 19.19
N LEU A 358 2.90 -10.35 20.09
CA LEU A 358 4.22 -9.76 19.88
C LEU A 358 5.30 -10.86 19.99
N LEU A 359 6.18 -10.97 18.98
CA LEU A 359 7.36 -11.83 19.01
C LEU A 359 8.58 -10.96 19.36
N GLY A 360 8.85 -10.83 20.66
CA GLY A 360 9.71 -9.76 21.15
C GLY A 360 9.24 -8.41 20.61
N THR A 361 10.15 -7.63 20.04
CA THR A 361 9.84 -6.31 19.45
C THR A 361 9.18 -6.36 18.07
N ARG A 362 8.66 -7.51 17.58
CA ARG A 362 7.99 -7.62 16.26
C ARG A 362 6.48 -7.81 16.41
N MET A 363 5.70 -7.14 15.56
CA MET A 363 4.29 -7.49 15.36
C MET A 363 4.16 -8.73 14.47
N MET A 364 3.49 -9.78 14.97
CA MET A 364 3.23 -10.99 14.20
C MET A 364 1.78 -11.05 13.73
N ASP A 365 1.58 -10.91 12.42
CA ASP A 365 0.26 -10.88 11.79
C ASP A 365 0.20 -11.86 10.61
N TRP A 366 -0.06 -13.14 10.93
CA TRP A 366 -0.08 -14.23 9.97
C TRP A 366 -1.26 -15.19 10.21
N ALA A 367 -1.71 -15.84 9.15
CA ALA A 367 -2.71 -16.89 9.16
C ALA A 367 -2.34 -17.98 8.16
N PHE A 368 -2.55 -19.24 8.55
CA PHE A 368 -2.45 -20.40 7.66
C PHE A 368 -3.84 -21.00 7.45
N VAL A 369 -4.27 -20.96 6.20
CA VAL A 369 -5.58 -21.43 5.75
C VAL A 369 -5.37 -22.77 5.06
N ARG A 370 -5.87 -23.85 5.66
CA ARG A 370 -5.72 -25.21 5.11
C ARG A 370 -6.70 -25.39 3.95
N VAL A 371 -6.21 -25.96 2.85
CA VAL A 371 -7.02 -26.18 1.65
C VAL A 371 -8.17 -27.15 1.95
N SER A 372 -9.38 -26.76 1.55
CA SER A 372 -10.60 -27.55 1.67
C SER A 372 -10.75 -28.50 0.48
N GLU A 373 -11.62 -29.51 0.57
CA GLU A 373 -11.82 -30.47 -0.55
C GLU A 373 -12.17 -29.78 -1.89
N PRO A 374 -13.08 -28.78 -1.95
CA PRO A 374 -13.33 -28.02 -3.19
C PRO A 374 -12.12 -27.20 -3.67
N GLY A 375 -11.25 -26.78 -2.76
CA GLY A 375 -10.06 -25.98 -3.05
C GLY A 375 -8.83 -26.77 -3.48
N ARG A 376 -8.79 -28.11 -3.29
CA ARG A 376 -7.62 -28.95 -3.62
C ARG A 376 -7.11 -28.78 -5.05
N LYS A 377 -8.03 -28.56 -6.00
CA LYS A 377 -7.74 -28.28 -7.42
C LYS A 377 -7.00 -26.96 -7.70
N PHE A 378 -6.82 -26.11 -6.69
CA PHE A 378 -6.10 -24.83 -6.78
C PHE A 378 -4.71 -24.89 -6.12
N PHE A 379 -4.44 -25.87 -5.26
CA PHE A 379 -3.13 -26.03 -4.62
C PHE A 379 -2.09 -26.51 -5.62
N GLY A 380 -0.94 -25.84 -5.65
CA GLY A 380 0.16 -26.14 -6.57
C GLY A 380 1.36 -25.23 -6.31
N PRO A 381 2.44 -25.33 -7.10
CA PRO A 381 3.62 -24.50 -6.95
C PRO A 381 3.31 -23.00 -7.05
N ASN A 382 4.05 -22.19 -6.29
CA ASN A 382 4.03 -20.75 -6.46
C ASN A 382 4.86 -20.39 -7.70
N LEU A 383 4.29 -19.58 -8.59
CA LEU A 383 4.94 -19.19 -9.85
C LEU A 383 5.31 -17.70 -9.83
N MET A 384 6.51 -17.40 -10.31
CA MET A 384 7.01 -16.03 -10.42
C MET A 384 6.18 -15.22 -11.43
N PHE A 385 5.68 -14.06 -11.00
CA PHE A 385 4.90 -13.16 -11.85
C PHE A 385 5.82 -12.31 -12.75
N ASP A 386 5.27 -11.77 -13.85
CA ASP A 386 6.01 -10.81 -14.66
C ASP A 386 6.21 -9.48 -13.93
N ILE A 387 7.44 -8.96 -13.96
CA ILE A 387 7.79 -7.69 -13.32
C ILE A 387 7.76 -6.59 -14.37
N PRO A 388 6.77 -5.67 -14.34
CA PRO A 388 6.63 -4.64 -15.35
C PRO A 388 7.83 -3.68 -15.35
N GLU A 389 8.10 -3.04 -16.48
CA GLU A 389 9.32 -2.24 -16.71
C GLU A 389 9.60 -1.16 -15.66
N TYR A 390 8.55 -0.59 -15.02
CA TYR A 390 8.71 0.39 -13.95
C TYR A 390 9.19 -0.22 -12.60
N ALA A 391 9.00 -1.52 -12.40
CA ALA A 391 9.26 -2.24 -11.15
C ALA A 391 10.51 -3.15 -11.20
N LYS A 392 11.17 -3.30 -12.36
CA LYS A 392 12.31 -4.23 -12.53
C LYS A 392 13.49 -3.90 -11.62
N THR A 393 14.17 -4.95 -11.14
CA THR A 393 15.38 -4.93 -10.30
C THR A 393 16.40 -3.87 -10.70
N GLY A 394 16.68 -3.75 -12.01
CA GLY A 394 17.62 -2.79 -12.59
C GLY A 394 17.32 -1.30 -12.36
N LYS A 395 16.13 -0.92 -11.85
CA LYS A 395 15.84 0.45 -11.41
C LYS A 395 16.32 0.73 -9.97
N TYR A 396 16.59 -0.31 -9.20
CA TYR A 396 16.90 -0.26 -7.77
C TYR A 396 18.34 -0.70 -7.49
N ILE A 397 18.76 -1.84 -8.04
CA ILE A 397 20.09 -2.44 -7.88
C ILE A 397 20.72 -2.76 -9.24
N LYS A 398 22.06 -2.71 -9.30
CA LYS A 398 22.83 -2.86 -10.55
C LYS A 398 23.24 -4.31 -10.79
N ASN A 399 23.42 -4.68 -12.05
CA ASN A 399 24.02 -5.96 -12.50
C ASN A 399 23.23 -7.24 -12.12
N VAL A 400 21.94 -7.12 -11.86
CA VAL A 400 21.05 -8.27 -11.56
C VAL A 400 20.45 -8.85 -12.83
N VAL A 401 20.43 -10.18 -12.93
CA VAL A 401 19.71 -10.91 -13.97
C VAL A 401 18.21 -10.94 -13.61
N PRO A 402 17.30 -10.46 -14.48
CA PRO A 402 15.87 -10.52 -14.19
C PRO A 402 15.36 -11.96 -14.22
N TRP A 403 14.43 -12.27 -13.32
CA TRP A 403 13.74 -13.55 -13.31
C TRP A 403 12.86 -13.75 -14.54
N ARG A 404 12.61 -15.02 -14.85
CA ARG A 404 11.63 -15.41 -15.86
C ARG A 404 10.27 -15.58 -15.20
N PRO A 405 9.20 -15.01 -15.77
CA PRO A 405 7.83 -15.35 -15.38
C PRO A 405 7.60 -16.86 -15.46
N ASP A 406 6.63 -17.34 -14.70
CA ASP A 406 6.20 -18.74 -14.62
C ASP A 406 7.28 -19.74 -14.13
N THR A 407 8.39 -19.25 -13.57
CA THR A 407 9.36 -20.09 -12.84
C THR A 407 8.82 -20.45 -11.46
N VAL A 408 9.04 -21.69 -11.01
CA VAL A 408 8.65 -22.13 -9.65
C VAL A 408 9.48 -21.39 -8.59
N ILE A 409 8.83 -21.04 -7.48
CA ILE A 409 9.44 -20.42 -6.31
C ILE A 409 9.54 -21.47 -5.20
N GLU A 410 10.79 -21.83 -4.85
CA GLU A 410 11.10 -23.00 -4.01
C GLU A 410 11.60 -22.63 -2.60
N GLU A 411 12.10 -21.41 -2.39
CA GLU A 411 12.84 -21.02 -1.18
C GLU A 411 12.12 -20.00 -0.27
N LEU A 412 12.34 -20.13 1.05
CA LEU A 412 11.94 -19.19 2.10
C LEU A 412 13.18 -18.56 2.75
N GLY A 413 13.15 -17.25 2.98
CA GLY A 413 14.30 -16.47 3.44
C GLY A 413 14.02 -15.53 4.62
N ALA A 414 14.75 -14.42 4.66
CA ALA A 414 14.64 -13.38 5.68
C ALA A 414 15.06 -12.01 5.12
N LEU A 415 14.32 -10.95 5.48
CA LEU A 415 14.58 -9.57 5.03
C LEU A 415 15.94 -9.03 5.51
N GLN A 416 16.67 -8.37 4.61
CA GLN A 416 18.01 -7.81 4.85
C GLN A 416 18.12 -6.33 4.45
N ASP A 417 19.14 -5.63 4.98
CA ASP A 417 19.45 -4.23 4.62
C ASP A 417 19.74 -4.10 3.11
N GLY A 418 19.03 -3.20 2.42
CA GLY A 418 19.27 -2.89 1.01
C GLY A 418 18.80 -3.96 0.02
N GLN A 419 18.19 -5.05 0.48
CA GLN A 419 17.63 -6.10 -0.35
C GLN A 419 16.54 -5.54 -1.28
N PHE A 420 16.52 -5.96 -2.54
CA PHE A 420 15.39 -5.68 -3.42
C PHE A 420 14.18 -6.49 -2.94
N CYS A 421 13.00 -5.89 -3.08
CA CYS A 421 11.75 -6.48 -2.65
C CYS A 421 10.72 -6.28 -3.76
N THR A 422 10.04 -7.34 -4.19
CA THR A 422 8.91 -7.30 -5.11
C THR A 422 7.74 -8.07 -4.52
N LYS A 423 6.50 -7.63 -4.81
CA LYS A 423 5.29 -8.29 -4.33
C LYS A 423 4.18 -8.16 -5.36
N ILE A 424 3.41 -9.23 -5.55
CA ILE A 424 2.11 -9.16 -6.22
C ILE A 424 1.02 -9.05 -5.15
N GLY A 425 0.27 -7.96 -5.20
CA GLY A 425 -0.77 -7.63 -4.25
C GLY A 425 -2.11 -7.44 -4.96
N ARG A 426 -3.18 -7.72 -4.23
CA ARG A 426 -4.57 -7.60 -4.67
C ARG A 426 -4.92 -6.25 -5.29
N THR A 427 -4.35 -5.16 -4.78
CA THR A 427 -4.76 -3.78 -5.10
C THR A 427 -3.76 -3.07 -6.00
N THR A 428 -2.47 -3.06 -5.63
CA THR A 428 -1.44 -2.38 -6.44
C THR A 428 -0.85 -3.28 -7.53
N GLY A 429 -1.27 -4.54 -7.61
CA GLY A 429 -0.67 -5.50 -8.54
C GLY A 429 0.79 -5.76 -8.21
N VAL A 430 1.66 -5.78 -9.22
CA VAL A 430 3.10 -5.97 -9.04
C VAL A 430 3.79 -4.64 -8.74
N THR A 431 4.34 -4.53 -7.53
CA THR A 431 5.19 -3.40 -7.12
C THR A 431 6.55 -3.91 -6.68
N SER A 432 7.52 -3.01 -6.61
CA SER A 432 8.86 -3.30 -6.10
C SER A 432 9.46 -2.13 -5.32
N GLY A 433 10.49 -2.40 -4.53
CA GLY A 433 11.14 -1.45 -3.65
C GLY A 433 12.46 -1.98 -3.10
N ILE A 434 13.02 -1.26 -2.11
CA ILE A 434 14.20 -1.66 -1.34
C ILE A 434 13.82 -1.73 0.15
N CYS A 435 14.30 -2.76 0.84
CA CYS A 435 14.21 -2.87 2.29
C CYS A 435 15.13 -1.84 2.97
N ASN A 436 14.58 -1.00 3.82
CA ASN A 436 15.31 0.03 4.55
C ASN A 436 16.16 -0.56 5.68
N GLY A 437 17.39 -0.07 5.84
CA GLY A 437 18.37 -0.62 6.78
C GLY A 437 18.00 -0.50 8.26
N PRO A 438 17.69 0.71 8.77
CA PRO A 438 17.09 0.83 10.09
C PRO A 438 15.63 0.38 10.03
N LYS A 439 15.24 -0.37 11.07
CA LYS A 439 13.86 -0.76 11.30
C LYS A 439 13.07 0.40 11.91
N ALA A 440 11.84 0.57 11.48
CA ALA A 440 10.96 1.62 11.97
C ALA A 440 10.42 1.27 13.35
N ILE A 441 10.55 2.20 14.31
CA ILE A 441 9.83 2.10 15.59
C ILE A 441 8.38 2.50 15.35
N CYS A 442 7.46 1.56 15.56
CA CYS A 442 6.04 1.66 15.24
C CYS A 442 5.18 1.79 16.51
N ASN A 443 4.30 2.79 16.52
CA ASN A 443 3.36 3.10 17.60
C ASN A 443 1.91 2.89 17.12
N TRP A 444 1.45 1.65 17.30
CA TRP A 444 0.16 1.16 16.78
C TRP A 444 -1.08 1.60 17.55
N GLY A 445 -0.95 2.29 18.69
CA GLY A 445 -2.06 2.80 19.50
C GLY A 445 -3.10 1.79 20.00
N THR A 446 -2.89 0.48 19.79
CA THR A 446 -3.89 -0.60 19.91
C THR A 446 -3.39 -1.71 20.81
N THR A 447 -4.27 -2.28 21.66
CA THR A 447 -3.91 -3.38 22.57
C THR A 447 -3.32 -4.57 21.82
N ARG A 448 -2.18 -5.08 22.32
CA ARG A 448 -1.53 -6.31 21.86
C ARG A 448 -1.34 -7.25 23.03
N TRP A 449 -0.91 -8.48 22.74
CA TRP A 449 -0.82 -9.55 23.73
C TRP A 449 0.59 -10.17 23.73
N ASN A 450 1.05 -10.64 24.89
CA ASN A 450 2.24 -11.51 24.95
C ASN A 450 1.88 -12.96 24.54
N GLU A 451 2.88 -13.85 24.54
CA GLU A 451 2.72 -15.29 24.29
C GLU A 451 1.76 -16.02 25.27
N HIS A 452 1.54 -15.50 26.48
CA HIS A 452 0.57 -16.03 27.45
C HIS A 452 -0.84 -15.42 27.28
N GLY A 453 -0.99 -14.43 26.40
CA GLY A 453 -2.21 -13.66 26.22
C GLY A 453 -2.41 -12.55 27.25
N ASP A 454 -1.40 -12.04 27.94
CA ASP A 454 -1.55 -10.85 28.81
C ASP A 454 -1.55 -9.57 27.99
N ALA A 455 -2.39 -8.60 28.36
CA ALA A 455 -2.51 -7.34 27.65
C ALA A 455 -1.25 -6.49 27.83
N MET A 456 -0.55 -6.21 26.73
CA MET A 456 0.65 -5.39 26.73
C MET A 456 0.30 -3.92 26.52
N ASP A 457 0.83 -3.07 27.41
CA ASP A 457 0.70 -1.62 27.30
C ASP A 457 1.59 -1.08 26.18
N LEU A 458 1.00 -0.76 25.03
CA LEU A 458 1.71 -0.05 23.95
C LEU A 458 2.03 1.43 24.27
N SER A 459 1.79 1.92 25.48
CA SER A 459 2.41 3.18 25.95
C SER A 459 3.85 2.97 26.43
N THR A 460 4.20 1.76 26.89
CA THR A 460 5.57 1.37 27.29
C THR A 460 6.26 0.44 26.29
N TYR A 461 5.52 -0.39 25.57
CA TYR A 461 6.06 -1.25 24.49
C TYR A 461 5.94 -0.57 23.11
N ARG A 462 6.95 -0.74 22.25
CA ARG A 462 6.89 -0.40 20.81
C ARG A 462 7.34 -1.60 20.00
N THR A 463 6.96 -1.66 18.74
CA THR A 463 7.53 -2.65 17.81
C THR A 463 8.56 -1.99 16.90
N GLU A 464 9.51 -2.78 16.42
CA GLU A 464 10.40 -2.44 15.32
C GLU A 464 9.95 -3.25 14.10
N GLU A 465 9.80 -2.63 12.93
CA GLU A 465 9.36 -3.32 11.72
C GLU A 465 10.28 -3.04 10.52
N PHE A 466 10.32 -3.96 9.55
CA PHE A 466 10.99 -3.69 8.28
C PHE A 466 10.10 -2.82 7.40
N ILE A 467 10.70 -1.80 6.78
CA ILE A 467 10.03 -0.88 5.84
C ILE A 467 10.56 -1.12 4.43
N VAL A 468 9.68 -1.33 3.46
CA VAL A 468 10.04 -1.42 2.03
C VAL A 468 9.57 -0.17 1.30
N ILE A 469 10.52 0.50 0.63
CA ILE A 469 10.33 1.81 -0.01
C ILE A 469 10.36 1.62 -1.53
N SER A 470 9.30 2.01 -2.24
CA SER A 470 9.25 2.01 -3.70
C SER A 470 9.67 3.37 -4.30
N LYS A 471 10.21 3.35 -5.52
CA LYS A 471 10.53 4.55 -6.31
C LYS A 471 10.21 4.35 -7.79
N LYS A 472 9.75 5.41 -8.46
CA LYS A 472 9.48 5.45 -9.90
C LYS A 472 10.30 6.53 -10.58
N LEU A 473 10.82 6.23 -11.77
CA LEU A 473 11.54 7.20 -12.59
C LEU A 473 10.53 8.16 -13.25
N LYS A 474 10.67 9.46 -12.99
CA LYS A 474 9.84 10.51 -13.58
C LYS A 474 10.69 11.75 -13.83
N ASP A 475 10.57 12.33 -15.03
CA ASP A 475 11.31 13.53 -15.45
C ASP A 475 12.85 13.36 -15.27
N SER A 476 13.35 12.15 -15.55
CA SER A 476 14.73 11.67 -15.34
C SER A 476 15.22 11.60 -13.88
N GLU A 477 14.38 11.87 -12.89
CA GLU A 477 14.71 11.71 -11.46
C GLU A 477 13.88 10.58 -10.81
N PHE A 478 14.42 9.90 -9.80
CA PHE A 478 13.65 8.95 -9.01
C PHE A 478 12.84 9.67 -7.93
N GLN A 479 11.51 9.53 -7.99
CA GLN A 479 10.55 10.00 -7.00
C GLN A 479 9.99 8.79 -6.24
N GLN A 480 9.58 8.95 -4.97
CA GLN A 480 8.94 7.85 -4.23
C GLN A 480 7.67 7.38 -4.95
N SER A 481 7.37 6.10 -4.78
CA SER A 481 6.10 5.49 -5.16
C SER A 481 5.59 4.56 -4.08
N ASP A 482 4.40 4.04 -4.34
CA ASP A 482 3.63 3.20 -3.45
C ASP A 482 4.12 1.77 -3.59
N PHE A 483 4.64 1.19 -2.50
CA PHE A 483 4.99 -0.23 -2.46
C PHE A 483 3.76 -1.10 -2.19
N ALA A 484 2.78 -0.56 -1.47
CA ALA A 484 1.57 -1.25 -1.05
C ALA A 484 0.42 -0.25 -0.92
N ASP A 485 -0.82 -0.69 -1.13
CA ASP A 485 -2.03 0.04 -0.75
C ASP A 485 -3.01 -0.92 -0.05
N ARG A 486 -4.09 -0.35 0.48
CA ARG A 486 -5.21 -1.04 1.11
C ARG A 486 -5.69 -2.19 0.22
N GLY A 487 -5.57 -3.42 0.74
CA GLY A 487 -5.90 -4.70 0.11
C GLY A 487 -4.70 -5.61 -0.13
N ASP A 488 -3.49 -5.06 -0.21
CA ASP A 488 -2.26 -5.84 -0.42
C ASP A 488 -1.82 -6.65 0.82
N SER A 489 -2.49 -6.50 1.96
CA SER A 489 -2.27 -7.29 3.18
C SER A 489 -2.31 -8.79 2.87
N GLY A 490 -1.24 -9.50 3.25
CA GLY A 490 -1.06 -10.92 3.03
C GLY A 490 -0.15 -11.25 1.86
N SER A 491 0.24 -10.26 1.04
CA SER A 491 1.18 -10.47 -0.07
C SER A 491 2.52 -11.04 0.42
N PHE A 492 3.04 -12.06 -0.28
CA PHE A 492 4.44 -12.45 -0.16
C PHE A 492 5.35 -11.37 -0.74
N VAL A 493 6.44 -11.10 -0.03
CA VAL A 493 7.53 -10.22 -0.47
C VAL A 493 8.72 -11.08 -0.85
N LEU A 494 9.11 -11.02 -2.11
CA LEU A 494 10.18 -11.80 -2.73
C LEU A 494 11.37 -10.90 -3.05
N ASP A 495 12.57 -11.46 -3.12
CA ASP A 495 13.78 -10.71 -3.52
C ASP A 495 14.12 -10.87 -5.00
N GLU A 496 15.31 -10.40 -5.41
CA GLU A 496 15.81 -10.55 -6.77
C GLU A 496 16.24 -11.97 -7.14
N LEU A 497 16.17 -12.92 -6.20
CA LEU A 497 16.36 -14.36 -6.39
C LEU A 497 15.04 -15.13 -6.27
N GLY A 498 13.90 -14.44 -6.21
CA GLY A 498 12.58 -15.05 -6.06
C GLY A 498 12.35 -15.70 -4.70
N VAL A 499 13.26 -15.56 -3.74
CA VAL A 499 13.13 -16.16 -2.40
C VAL A 499 12.05 -15.39 -1.63
N VAL A 500 11.12 -16.10 -0.98
CA VAL A 500 10.07 -15.46 -0.17
C VAL A 500 10.67 -15.02 1.17
N ASN A 501 11.01 -13.73 1.27
CA ASN A 501 11.71 -13.16 2.41
C ASN A 501 10.78 -12.50 3.45
N GLY A 502 9.53 -12.18 3.11
CA GLY A 502 8.60 -11.55 4.06
C GLY A 502 7.12 -11.64 3.71
N LEU A 503 6.29 -11.17 4.65
CA LEU A 503 4.83 -11.07 4.56
C LEU A 503 4.40 -9.62 4.83
N LEU A 504 3.78 -8.99 3.84
CA LEU A 504 3.25 -7.62 3.93
C LEU A 504 1.98 -7.58 4.80
N PHE A 505 1.85 -6.61 5.71
CA PHE A 505 0.68 -6.53 6.61
C PHE A 505 0.14 -5.11 6.89
N ALA A 506 0.92 -4.06 6.63
CA ALA A 506 0.53 -2.67 6.90
C ALA A 506 1.30 -1.69 5.99
N SER A 507 0.99 -0.39 6.06
CA SER A 507 1.78 0.65 5.39
C SER A 507 1.98 1.88 6.29
N VAL A 508 3.14 2.51 6.13
CA VAL A 508 3.42 3.88 6.55
C VAL A 508 2.97 4.82 5.45
N ILE A 509 1.90 5.58 5.71
CA ILE A 509 1.24 6.44 4.73
C ILE A 509 1.60 7.90 5.02
N HIS A 510 2.24 8.58 4.06
CA HIS A 510 2.50 10.01 4.15
C HIS A 510 2.40 10.69 2.78
N ASN A 511 1.73 11.84 2.71
CA ASN A 511 1.52 12.68 1.53
C ASN A 511 1.13 11.97 0.20
N HIS A 512 2.11 11.36 -0.48
CA HIS A 512 2.03 10.79 -1.83
C HIS A 512 2.83 9.47 -1.98
N GLY A 513 3.14 8.80 -0.86
CA GLY A 513 3.92 7.56 -0.87
C GLY A 513 3.52 6.62 0.26
N PHE A 514 3.20 5.40 -0.10
CA PHE A 514 2.90 4.31 0.82
C PHE A 514 4.12 3.36 0.91
N ALA A 515 4.81 3.35 2.06
CA ALA A 515 5.92 2.42 2.30
C ALA A 515 5.38 1.17 3.02
N GLY A 516 5.70 -0.04 2.54
CA GLY A 516 5.15 -1.27 3.08
C GLY A 516 5.82 -1.67 4.40
N VAL A 517 5.02 -2.13 5.36
CA VAL A 517 5.48 -2.70 6.63
C VAL A 517 5.38 -4.22 6.54
N VAL A 518 6.52 -4.90 6.76
CA VAL A 518 6.68 -6.31 6.39
C VAL A 518 7.28 -7.10 7.56
N SER A 519 6.67 -8.24 7.91
CA SER A 519 7.28 -9.22 8.81
C SER A 519 8.28 -10.06 8.02
N SER A 520 9.48 -10.32 8.57
CA SER A 520 10.42 -11.26 7.93
C SER A 520 9.83 -12.68 7.94
N MET A 521 10.01 -13.45 6.87
CA MET A 521 9.45 -14.79 6.78
C MET A 521 10.07 -15.73 7.83
N ALA A 522 11.34 -15.53 8.20
CA ALA A 522 11.95 -16.18 9.35
C ALA A 522 11.23 -15.86 10.68
N ASP A 523 10.81 -14.61 10.92
CA ASP A 523 10.05 -14.24 12.12
C ASP A 523 8.65 -14.89 12.11
N VAL A 524 8.00 -14.96 10.94
CA VAL A 524 6.71 -15.63 10.75
C VAL A 524 6.81 -17.14 11.03
N ILE A 525 7.81 -17.82 10.47
CA ILE A 525 8.07 -19.25 10.71
C ILE A 525 8.35 -19.51 12.19
N GLU A 526 9.14 -18.66 12.85
CA GLU A 526 9.45 -18.79 14.28
C GLU A 526 8.20 -18.55 15.15
N SER A 527 7.37 -17.56 14.81
CA SER A 527 6.09 -17.34 15.48
C SER A 527 5.13 -18.53 15.33
N ILE A 528 5.13 -19.21 14.17
CA ILE A 528 4.36 -20.45 13.96
C ILE A 528 4.93 -21.61 14.81
N ARG A 529 6.26 -21.76 14.88
CA ARG A 529 6.93 -22.78 15.74
C ARG A 529 6.58 -22.61 17.20
N GLN A 530 6.76 -21.41 17.76
CA GLN A 530 6.46 -21.13 19.16
C GLN A 530 4.98 -21.38 19.50
N LYS A 531 4.09 -21.08 18.54
CA LYS A 531 2.65 -21.22 18.71
C LYS A 531 2.11 -22.65 18.60
N LEU A 532 2.84 -23.56 17.95
CA LEU A 532 2.49 -24.98 17.83
C LEU A 532 3.24 -25.88 18.80
N GLY A 533 4.50 -25.54 19.08
CA GLY A 533 5.43 -26.36 19.85
C GLY A 533 5.91 -27.62 19.12
N GLY A 534 7.13 -28.05 19.45
CA GLY A 534 7.75 -29.24 18.85
C GLY A 534 8.14 -29.05 17.38
N ASP A 535 8.24 -30.16 16.66
CA ASP A 535 8.75 -30.17 15.28
C ASP A 535 7.73 -29.56 14.30
N VAL A 536 8.12 -28.43 13.70
CA VAL A 536 7.37 -27.73 12.65
C VAL A 536 8.30 -27.29 11.51
N THR A 537 7.97 -27.72 10.29
CA THR A 537 8.56 -27.19 9.05
C THR A 537 7.50 -26.48 8.21
N ILE A 538 7.95 -25.51 7.42
CA ILE A 538 7.14 -24.82 6.42
C ILE A 538 7.99 -24.76 5.15
N GLU A 539 7.44 -25.27 4.06
CA GLU A 539 8.11 -25.47 2.78
C GLU A 539 7.18 -24.98 1.66
N LEU A 540 7.73 -24.56 0.52
CA LEU A 540 6.91 -24.24 -0.64
C LEU A 540 6.57 -25.52 -1.42
N PRO A 541 5.39 -25.61 -2.05
CA PRO A 541 5.09 -26.66 -3.01
C PRO A 541 5.90 -26.47 -4.29
N VAL A 542 6.38 -27.59 -4.84
CA VAL A 542 7.17 -27.72 -6.07
C VAL A 542 6.45 -28.68 -7.01
#